data_AF-A0A0B1TJE6-F1
#
_entry.id   AF-A0A0B1TJE6-F1
#
_cell.length_a   1.000
_cell.length_b   1.000
_cell.length_c   1.000
_cell.angle_alpha   90.00
_cell.angle_beta   90.00
_cell.angle_gamma   90.00
#
_symmetry.space_group_name_H-M   'P 1'
#
loop_
_entity.id
_entity.type
_entity.pdbx_description
1 polymer ?
#
loop_
_entity_poly.entity_id
_entity_poly.type
_entity_poly.pdbx_seq_one_letter_code
_entity_poly.pdbx_strand_id
1 'polypeptide(L)'
;MAGQIKISGTDIIVVGFDQGGRLKALERMKEIASPGYFFKNTADNLAGEIQRSLCQTNCFCKKQWRQYSSATVKFGSCLKIGGIAANWKSARGACQRMGNGRGHLASEFDISKHNFIAWMFKDDYRTKQPYMYHIGLSYDEEKKGYFWEQPYGKKVPVSSENW
;
A
#
# COMPACT_ATOMS: atom_id res chain seq x y z
N MET A 1 5.01 29.99 5.02
CA MET A 1 4.69 29.01 6.08
C MET A 1 4.07 27.72 5.52
N ALA A 2 2.90 27.73 4.88
CA ALA A 2 2.31 26.51 4.29
C ALA A 2 3.21 25.81 3.23
N GLY A 3 3.90 26.59 2.39
CA GLY A 3 4.85 26.03 1.43
C GLY A 3 6.02 25.27 2.07
N GLN A 4 6.54 25.75 3.20
CA GLN A 4 7.64 25.09 3.92
C GLN A 4 7.18 23.78 4.59
N ILE A 5 5.94 23.74 5.08
CA ILE A 5 5.34 22.53 5.66
C ILE A 5 5.17 21.45 4.60
N LYS A 6 4.70 21.81 3.39
CA LYS A 6 4.63 20.87 2.26
C LYS A 6 6.00 20.34 1.85
N ILE A 7 7.01 21.22 1.78
CA ILE A 7 8.39 20.84 1.44
C ILE A 7 8.99 19.87 2.46
N SER A 8 8.57 19.94 3.73
CA SER A 8 8.99 18.99 4.77
C SER A 8 8.37 17.58 4.64
N GLY A 9 7.55 17.34 3.61
CA GLY A 9 6.85 16.07 3.40
C GLY A 9 5.56 15.92 4.20
N THR A 10 5.06 17.01 4.80
CA THR A 10 3.79 17.02 5.51
C THR A 10 2.64 17.31 4.54
N ASP A 11 1.68 16.39 4.47
CA ASP A 11 0.44 16.60 3.71
C ASP A 11 -0.52 17.51 4.49
N ILE A 12 -1.09 18.50 3.82
CA ILE A 12 -2.07 19.46 4.38
C ILE A 12 -3.43 19.23 3.70
N ILE A 13 -4.40 18.75 4.48
CA ILE A 13 -5.79 18.60 4.06
C ILE A 13 -6.57 19.86 4.46
N VAL A 14 -7.32 20.46 3.53
CA VAL A 14 -8.08 21.69 3.77
C VAL A 14 -9.53 21.49 3.36
N VAL A 15 -10.44 21.88 4.25
CA VAL A 15 -11.88 21.92 3.99
C VAL A 15 -12.32 23.38 3.99
N GLY A 16 -12.64 23.90 2.82
CA GLY A 16 -13.19 25.24 2.64
C GLY A 16 -14.70 25.24 2.83
N PHE A 17 -15.20 26.11 3.70
CA PHE A 17 -16.64 26.30 3.89
C PHE A 17 -17.15 27.43 2.97
N ASP A 18 -17.87 27.07 1.92
CA ASP A 18 -18.47 28.01 0.98
C ASP A 18 -19.80 28.54 1.55
N GLN A 19 -19.81 29.82 1.90
CA GLN A 19 -21.00 30.55 2.35
C GLN A 19 -21.51 31.56 1.29
N GLY A 20 -21.16 31.37 0.01
CA GLY A 20 -21.76 32.14 -1.10
C GLY A 20 -21.25 33.57 -1.28
N GLY A 21 -20.16 33.99 -0.61
CA GLY A 21 -19.71 35.40 -0.65
C GLY A 21 -18.21 35.67 -0.72
N ARG A 22 -17.31 34.67 -0.64
CA ARG A 22 -15.86 34.88 -0.58
C ARG A 22 -15.04 33.92 -1.45
N LEU A 23 -15.26 33.96 -2.76
CA LEU A 23 -14.51 33.16 -3.74
C LEU A 23 -12.98 33.30 -3.61
N LYS A 24 -12.47 34.51 -3.33
CA LYS A 24 -11.03 34.76 -3.14
C LYS A 24 -10.43 34.06 -1.90
N ALA A 25 -11.24 33.81 -0.86
CA ALA A 25 -10.77 33.09 0.32
C ALA A 25 -10.62 31.59 0.05
N LEU A 26 -11.54 31.01 -0.74
CA LEU A 26 -11.49 29.61 -1.14
C LEU A 26 -10.29 29.31 -2.05
N GLU A 27 -9.97 30.20 -2.99
CA GLU A 27 -8.77 30.04 -3.84
C GLU A 27 -7.47 30.05 -3.02
N ARG A 28 -7.33 30.95 -2.04
CA ARG A 28 -6.17 30.96 -1.14
C ARG A 28 -6.08 29.69 -0.27
N MET A 29 -7.21 29.12 0.13
CA MET A 29 -7.24 27.85 0.87
C MET A 29 -6.77 26.68 0.00
N LYS A 30 -7.10 26.68 -1.29
CA LYS A 30 -6.62 25.68 -2.24
C LYS A 30 -5.11 25.74 -2.43
N GLU A 31 -4.51 26.93 -2.43
CA GLU A 31 -3.05 27.11 -2.48
C GLU A 31 -2.34 26.56 -1.23
N ILE A 32 -3.02 26.54 -0.08
CA ILE A 32 -2.50 25.98 1.18
C ILE A 32 -2.61 24.45 1.20
N ALA A 33 -3.63 23.86 0.59
CA ALA A 33 -3.82 22.43 0.54
C ALA A 33 -2.71 21.73 -0.27
N SER A 34 -2.29 20.53 0.16
CA SER A 34 -1.44 19.70 -0.68
C SER A 34 -2.19 19.27 -1.95
N PRO A 35 -1.49 18.98 -3.06
CA PRO A 35 -2.15 18.61 -4.32
C PRO A 35 -3.18 17.49 -4.11
N GLY A 36 -4.43 17.74 -4.50
CA GLY A 36 -5.54 16.79 -4.36
C GLY A 36 -6.24 16.75 -2.99
N TYR A 37 -5.83 17.56 -2.01
CA TYR A 37 -6.41 17.58 -0.65
C TYR A 37 -7.15 18.87 -0.29
N PHE A 38 -7.72 19.56 -1.29
CA PHE A 38 -8.65 20.67 -1.07
C PHE A 38 -10.08 20.21 -1.34
N PHE A 39 -10.95 20.35 -0.34
CA PHE A 39 -12.35 19.97 -0.42
C PHE A 39 -13.25 21.16 -0.06
N LYS A 40 -14.43 21.23 -0.67
CA LYS A 40 -15.48 22.17 -0.28
C LYS A 40 -16.50 21.46 0.61
N ASN A 41 -17.13 22.19 1.53
CA ASN A 41 -18.24 21.70 2.34
C ASN A 41 -19.44 21.21 1.52
N THR A 42 -19.57 21.66 0.27
CA THR A 42 -20.62 21.28 -0.68
C THR A 42 -20.31 20.01 -1.48
N ALA A 43 -19.18 19.34 -1.22
CA ALA A 43 -18.88 18.07 -1.87
C ALA A 43 -19.84 16.96 -1.41
N ASP A 44 -20.40 16.20 -2.36
CA ASP A 44 -21.44 15.19 -2.13
C ASP A 44 -21.07 14.16 -1.03
N ASN A 45 -19.79 13.78 -0.93
CA ASN A 45 -19.29 12.86 0.08
C ASN A 45 -18.02 13.38 0.76
N LEU A 46 -18.09 14.61 1.31
CA LEU A 46 -16.96 15.23 2.00
C LEU A 46 -16.33 14.35 3.08
N ALA A 47 -17.15 13.67 3.90
CA ALA A 47 -16.66 12.79 4.95
C ALA A 47 -15.82 11.65 4.38
N GLY A 48 -16.26 11.01 3.29
CA GLY A 48 -15.51 9.97 2.61
C GLY A 48 -14.21 10.47 1.99
N GLU A 49 -14.20 11.67 1.40
CA GLU A 49 -13.00 12.28 0.83
C GLU A 49 -11.94 12.60 1.90
N ILE A 50 -12.37 13.12 3.05
CA ILE A 50 -11.48 13.38 4.20
C ILE A 50 -10.92 12.05 4.74
N GLN A 51 -11.78 11.04 4.95
CA GLN A 51 -11.35 9.72 5.41
C GLN A 51 -10.34 9.08 4.45
N ARG A 52 -10.61 9.14 3.14
CA ARG A 52 -9.70 8.64 2.11
C ARG A 52 -8.36 9.36 2.16
N SER A 53 -8.38 10.69 2.27
CA SER A 53 -7.16 11.50 2.36
C SER A 53 -6.34 11.14 3.59
N LEU A 54 -6.97 11.03 4.77
CA LEU A 54 -6.32 10.59 6.00
C LEU A 54 -5.70 9.19 5.86
N CYS A 55 -6.39 8.26 5.19
CA CYS A 55 -5.84 6.93 4.92
C CYS A 55 -4.63 6.97 4.00
N GLN A 56 -4.62 7.85 2.97
CA GLN A 56 -3.50 7.99 2.06
C GLN A 56 -2.28 8.64 2.71
N THR A 57 -2.49 9.67 3.54
CA THR A 57 -1.41 10.40 4.21
C THR A 57 -0.80 9.61 5.35
N ASN A 58 -1.54 8.68 5.97
CA ASN A 58 -1.06 7.83 7.05
C ASN A 58 -0.69 6.41 6.61
N CYS A 59 -0.58 6.14 5.31
CA CYS A 59 -0.20 4.82 4.81
C CYS A 59 1.33 4.63 4.91
N PHE A 60 1.81 4.28 6.11
CA PHE A 60 3.22 4.00 6.37
C PHE A 60 3.45 2.55 6.74
N CYS A 61 4.59 2.02 6.30
CA CYS A 61 5.04 0.70 6.71
C CYS A 61 5.80 0.76 8.04
N LYS A 62 5.68 -0.31 8.85
CA LYS A 62 6.47 -0.47 10.07
C LYS A 62 7.98 -0.42 9.75
N LYS A 63 8.81 -0.06 10.73
CA LYS A 63 10.28 -0.04 10.58
C LYS A 63 10.78 -1.36 9.97
N GLN A 64 11.72 -1.27 9.02
CA GLN A 64 12.28 -2.40 8.25
C GLN A 64 11.30 -3.14 7.32
N TRP A 65 10.11 -2.60 7.08
CA TRP A 65 9.26 -3.00 5.96
C TRP A 65 9.41 -1.97 4.84
N ARG A 66 9.36 -2.40 3.58
CA ARG A 66 9.36 -1.52 2.42
C ARG A 66 7.94 -1.37 1.88
N GLN A 67 7.55 -0.15 1.55
CA GLN A 67 6.28 0.15 0.93
C GLN A 67 6.37 -0.07 -0.58
N TYR A 68 5.51 -0.93 -1.11
CA TYR A 68 5.24 -0.99 -2.55
C TYR A 68 4.03 -0.13 -2.84
N SER A 69 4.20 1.00 -3.53
CA SER A 69 3.13 1.91 -3.94
C SER A 69 3.30 2.32 -5.40
N SER A 70 2.18 2.61 -6.06
CA SER A 70 2.21 3.28 -7.37
C SER A 70 2.59 4.76 -7.20
N ALA A 71 3.20 5.37 -8.21
CA ALA A 71 3.47 6.81 -8.25
C ALA A 71 2.20 7.67 -8.09
N THR A 72 1.04 7.15 -8.48
CA THR A 72 -0.24 7.86 -8.43
C THR A 72 -1.08 7.53 -7.20
N VAL A 73 -0.75 6.47 -6.46
CA VAL A 73 -1.59 5.96 -5.37
C VAL A 73 -0.74 5.54 -4.17
N LYS A 74 -0.91 6.25 -3.04
CA LYS A 74 -0.24 5.94 -1.76
C LYS A 74 -0.76 4.63 -1.10
N PHE A 75 -1.85 4.04 -1.59
CA PHE A 75 -2.31 2.71 -1.16
C PHE A 75 -1.34 1.64 -1.66
N GLY A 76 -0.42 1.28 -0.78
CA GLY A 76 0.62 0.30 -1.06
C GLY A 76 0.58 -0.90 -0.12
N SER A 77 1.18 -2.01 -0.53
CA SER A 77 1.42 -3.14 0.37
C SER A 77 2.77 -3.00 1.05
N CYS A 78 2.85 -3.30 2.34
CA CYS A 78 4.12 -3.40 3.05
C CYS A 78 4.74 -4.78 2.86
N LEU A 79 6.00 -4.82 2.45
CA LEU A 79 6.75 -6.04 2.19
C LEU A 79 7.99 -6.11 3.10
N LYS A 80 8.34 -7.32 3.52
CA LYS A 80 9.55 -7.59 4.30
C LYS A 80 10.14 -8.93 3.89
N ILE A 81 11.45 -8.95 3.64
CA ILE A 81 12.20 -10.18 3.36
C ILE A 81 12.25 -11.02 4.64
N GLY A 82 11.92 -12.30 4.52
CA GLY A 82 12.01 -13.26 5.61
C GLY A 82 13.42 -13.35 6.19
N GLY A 83 13.54 -13.53 7.50
CA GLY A 83 14.85 -13.55 8.17
C GLY A 83 15.61 -14.88 8.09
N ILE A 84 14.96 -15.96 7.66
CA ILE A 84 15.50 -17.33 7.72
C ILE A 84 15.04 -18.11 6.48
N ALA A 85 15.95 -18.92 5.91
CA ALA A 85 15.60 -19.89 4.89
C ALA A 85 14.71 -20.99 5.49
N ALA A 86 13.50 -21.15 4.95
CA ALA A 86 12.53 -22.11 5.44
C ALA A 86 11.74 -22.72 4.27
N ASN A 87 11.08 -23.86 4.50
CA ASN A 87 10.10 -24.37 3.55
C ASN A 87 8.88 -23.42 3.46
N TRP A 88 8.08 -23.59 2.41
CA TRP A 88 6.95 -22.71 2.12
C TRP A 88 5.94 -22.60 3.27
N LYS A 89 5.59 -23.73 3.91
CA LYS A 89 4.62 -23.78 5.02
C LYS A 89 5.12 -23.01 6.25
N SER A 90 6.40 -23.13 6.57
CA SER A 90 7.05 -22.39 7.65
C SER A 90 7.17 -20.90 7.34
N ALA A 91 7.49 -20.54 6.09
CA ALA A 91 7.55 -19.14 5.64
C ALA A 91 6.17 -18.46 5.74
N ARG A 92 5.11 -19.14 5.29
CA ARG A 92 3.71 -18.72 5.45
C ARG A 92 3.37 -18.41 6.92
N GLY A 93 3.63 -19.36 7.82
CA GLY A 93 3.37 -19.18 9.25
C GLY A 93 4.21 -18.06 9.88
N ALA A 94 5.42 -17.81 9.38
CA ALA A 94 6.23 -16.67 9.80
C ALA A 94 5.62 -15.33 9.36
N CYS A 95 5.17 -15.22 8.10
CA CYS A 95 4.49 -14.00 7.61
C CYS A 95 3.23 -13.68 8.41
N GLN A 96 2.41 -14.69 8.73
CA GLN A 96 1.23 -14.52 9.56
C GLN A 96 1.58 -13.99 10.96
N ARG A 97 2.61 -14.55 11.61
CA ARG A 97 3.08 -14.07 12.91
C ARG A 97 3.65 -12.65 12.85
N MET A 98 4.50 -12.35 11.87
CA MET A 98 5.08 -11.01 11.68
C MET A 98 4.02 -9.93 11.45
N GLY A 99 2.93 -10.29 10.75
CA GLY A 99 1.80 -9.41 10.47
C GLY A 99 0.69 -9.45 11.51
N ASN A 100 0.89 -10.03 12.70
CA ASN A 100 -0.14 -10.17 13.75
C ASN A 100 -1.44 -10.78 13.22
N GLY A 101 -1.35 -11.88 12.45
CA GLY A 101 -2.48 -12.57 11.82
C GLY A 101 -2.96 -11.95 10.50
N ARG A 102 -2.48 -10.74 10.15
CA ARG A 102 -2.84 -10.04 8.90
C ARG A 102 -1.83 -10.24 7.79
N GLY A 103 -0.62 -10.68 8.13
CA GLY A 103 0.46 -10.93 7.18
C GLY A 103 0.26 -12.24 6.42
N HIS A 104 0.80 -12.30 5.22
CA HIS A 104 0.76 -13.47 4.35
C HIS A 104 1.99 -13.46 3.43
N LEU A 105 2.25 -14.55 2.71
CA LEU A 105 3.27 -14.54 1.66
C LEU A 105 2.84 -13.61 0.52
N ALA A 106 3.80 -12.91 -0.09
CA ALA A 106 3.51 -11.85 -1.05
C ALA A 106 2.74 -12.39 -2.27
N SER A 107 1.68 -11.67 -2.65
CA SER A 107 0.99 -11.87 -3.93
C SER A 107 1.62 -11.00 -5.01
N GLU A 108 1.76 -11.54 -6.22
CA GLU A 108 2.37 -10.87 -7.38
C GLU A 108 1.34 -10.79 -8.51
N PHE A 109 0.37 -9.89 -8.37
CA PHE A 109 -0.72 -9.72 -9.35
C PHE A 109 -0.33 -8.91 -10.59
N ASP A 110 0.83 -8.26 -10.56
CA ASP A 110 1.29 -7.41 -11.64
C ASP A 110 2.82 -7.46 -11.72
N ILE A 111 3.33 -7.19 -12.92
CA ILE A 111 4.77 -7.23 -13.22
C ILE A 111 5.55 -6.18 -12.41
N SER A 112 4.93 -5.05 -12.06
CA SER A 112 5.60 -4.00 -11.30
C SER A 112 5.88 -4.46 -9.86
N LYS A 113 4.93 -5.18 -9.26
CA LYS A 113 5.09 -5.77 -7.92
C LYS A 113 6.07 -6.92 -7.91
N HIS A 114 6.03 -7.77 -8.94
CA HIS A 114 7.04 -8.82 -9.13
C HIS A 114 8.45 -8.23 -9.20
N ASN A 115 8.67 -7.24 -10.09
CA ASN A 115 9.96 -6.57 -10.25
C ASN A 115 10.42 -5.88 -8.96
N PHE A 116 9.50 -5.27 -8.22
CA PHE A 116 9.81 -4.67 -6.92
C PHE A 116 10.30 -5.71 -5.91
N ILE A 117 9.63 -6.85 -5.80
CA ILE A 117 10.03 -7.94 -4.89
C ILE A 117 11.37 -8.52 -5.34
N ALA A 118 11.56 -8.83 -6.62
CA ALA A 118 12.82 -9.34 -7.15
C ALA A 118 13.98 -8.37 -6.88
N TRP A 119 13.76 -7.06 -7.04
CA TRP A 119 14.73 -6.04 -6.70
C TRP A 119 15.06 -6.02 -5.20
N MET A 120 14.06 -6.17 -4.32
CA MET A 120 14.29 -6.23 -2.87
C MET A 120 15.26 -7.35 -2.51
N PHE A 121 15.12 -8.53 -3.12
CA PHE A 121 16.08 -9.64 -2.91
C PHE A 121 17.45 -9.31 -3.50
N LYS A 122 17.53 -8.79 -4.73
CA LYS A 122 18.81 -8.41 -5.36
C LYS A 122 19.59 -7.36 -4.55
N ASP A 123 18.90 -6.42 -3.89
CA ASP A 123 19.47 -5.36 -3.05
C ASP A 123 19.88 -5.86 -1.65
N ASP A 124 19.41 -7.04 -1.23
CA ASP A 124 19.68 -7.59 0.09
C ASP A 124 20.99 -8.38 0.12
N TYR A 125 21.99 -7.83 0.82
CA TYR A 125 23.32 -8.42 0.98
C TYR A 125 23.33 -9.84 1.55
N ARG A 126 22.25 -10.28 2.22
CA ARG A 126 22.15 -11.63 2.80
C ARG A 126 21.80 -12.69 1.76
N THR A 127 21.40 -12.27 0.56
CA THR A 127 20.98 -13.16 -0.52
C THR A 127 22.03 -13.18 -1.62
N LYS A 128 22.26 -14.35 -2.20
CA LYS A 128 23.20 -14.57 -3.30
C LYS A 128 22.45 -15.22 -4.46
N GLN A 129 22.97 -15.07 -5.67
CA GLN A 129 22.42 -15.75 -6.83
C GLN A 129 22.55 -17.28 -6.69
N PRO A 130 21.57 -18.06 -7.16
CA PRO A 130 20.28 -17.61 -7.74
C PRO A 130 19.32 -17.08 -6.66
N TYR A 131 18.64 -15.97 -6.96
CA TYR A 131 17.65 -15.40 -6.03
C TYR A 131 16.40 -16.27 -6.01
N MET A 132 16.10 -16.85 -4.86
CA MET A 132 14.92 -17.70 -4.66
C MET A 132 14.13 -17.19 -3.46
N TYR A 133 12.82 -17.12 -3.61
CA TYR A 133 11.92 -16.68 -2.56
C TYR A 133 10.55 -17.36 -2.68
N HIS A 134 9.86 -17.49 -1.55
CA HIS A 134 8.50 -18.02 -1.51
C HIS A 134 7.50 -16.91 -1.81
N ILE A 135 6.51 -17.22 -2.65
CA ILE A 135 5.36 -16.37 -2.94
C ILE A 135 4.07 -16.99 -2.38
N GLY A 136 3.01 -16.19 -2.30
CA GLY A 136 1.71 -16.59 -1.76
C GLY A 136 0.86 -17.44 -2.71
N LEU A 137 1.41 -17.96 -3.79
CA LEU A 137 0.69 -18.86 -4.70
C LEU A 137 0.80 -20.30 -4.20
N SER A 138 -0.33 -20.98 -4.08
CA SER A 138 -0.36 -22.41 -3.73
C SER A 138 -1.54 -23.10 -4.38
N TYR A 139 -1.38 -24.41 -4.65
CA TYR A 139 -2.48 -25.25 -5.12
C TYR A 139 -3.37 -25.65 -3.94
N ASP A 140 -4.67 -25.52 -4.11
CA ASP A 140 -5.69 -25.93 -3.16
C ASP A 140 -6.35 -27.22 -3.68
N GLU A 141 -6.10 -28.33 -2.99
CA GLU A 141 -6.58 -29.65 -3.41
C GLU A 141 -8.10 -29.81 -3.33
N GLU A 142 -8.74 -29.13 -2.39
CA GLU A 142 -10.20 -29.20 -2.22
C GLU A 142 -10.91 -28.43 -3.33
N LYS A 143 -10.34 -27.27 -3.71
CA LYS A 143 -10.89 -26.40 -4.76
C LYS A 143 -10.35 -26.69 -6.15
N LYS A 144 -9.41 -27.62 -6.28
CA LYS A 144 -8.76 -28.05 -7.53
C LYS A 144 -8.25 -26.86 -8.36
N GLY A 145 -7.46 -25.99 -7.74
CA GLY A 145 -6.93 -24.80 -8.42
C GLY A 145 -5.83 -24.07 -7.66
N TYR A 146 -5.20 -23.10 -8.32
CA TYR A 146 -4.20 -22.22 -7.70
C TYR A 146 -4.85 -20.99 -7.08
N PHE A 147 -4.40 -20.65 -5.88
CA PHE A 147 -4.91 -19.52 -5.12
C PHE A 147 -3.78 -18.68 -4.54
N TRP A 148 -3.98 -17.37 -4.57
CA TRP A 148 -3.15 -16.39 -3.92
C TRP A 148 -3.61 -16.18 -2.47
N GLU A 149 -2.66 -16.17 -1.55
CA GLU A 149 -2.92 -15.72 -0.18
C GLU A 149 -3.35 -14.25 -0.14
N GLN A 150 -4.25 -13.96 0.80
CA GLN A 150 -4.71 -12.62 1.13
C GLN A 150 -4.67 -12.42 2.65
N PRO A 151 -4.76 -11.16 3.12
CA PRO A 151 -4.84 -10.88 4.55
C PRO A 151 -5.96 -11.68 5.23
N TYR A 152 -5.75 -12.00 6.51
CA TYR A 152 -6.68 -12.79 7.33
C TYR A 152 -6.88 -14.22 6.82
N GLY A 153 -5.89 -14.77 6.09
CA GLY A 153 -5.96 -16.14 5.59
C GLY A 153 -6.96 -16.34 4.46
N LYS A 154 -7.51 -15.25 3.89
CA LYS A 154 -8.34 -15.29 2.70
C LYS A 154 -7.53 -15.83 1.51
N LYS A 155 -8.23 -16.35 0.51
CA LYS A 155 -7.63 -16.88 -0.73
C LYS A 155 -8.42 -16.36 -1.92
N VAL A 156 -7.72 -15.95 -2.98
CA VAL A 156 -8.33 -15.56 -4.25
C VAL A 156 -7.80 -16.46 -5.37
N PRO A 157 -8.66 -16.98 -6.26
CA PRO A 157 -8.22 -17.82 -7.36
C PRO A 157 -7.35 -17.03 -8.33
N VAL A 158 -6.44 -17.71 -9.02
CA VAL A 158 -5.80 -17.14 -10.21
C VAL A 158 -6.89 -16.97 -11.27
N SER A 159 -7.23 -15.73 -11.63
CA SER A 159 -8.09 -15.44 -12.78
C SER A 159 -7.24 -15.04 -13.99
N SER A 160 -7.72 -15.36 -15.18
CA SER A 160 -7.10 -15.00 -16.47
C SER A 160 -7.15 -13.50 -16.79
N GLU A 161 -7.63 -12.66 -15.88
CA GLU A 161 -7.75 -11.20 -16.04
C GLU A 161 -6.62 -10.42 -15.35
N ASN A 162 -5.71 -11.12 -14.66
CA ASN A 162 -4.62 -10.52 -13.87
C ASN A 162 -3.22 -10.87 -14.41
N TRP A 163 -3.08 -11.09 -15.72
CA TRP A 163 -1.79 -11.20 -16.41
C TRP A 163 -1.72 -10.24 -17.59
#